data_AF-A0A060ZVT0-F1
#
_entry.id   AF-A0A060ZVT0-F1
#
_cell.length_a   1.000
_cell.length_b   1.000
_cell.length_c   1.000
_cell.angle_alpha   90.00
_cell.angle_beta   90.00
_cell.angle_gamma   90.00
#
_symmetry.space_group_name_H-M   'P 1'
#
loop_
_entity.id
_entity.type
_entity.pdbx_description
1 polymer ?
#
loop_
_entity_poly.entity_id
_entity_poly.type
_entity_poly.pdbx_seq_one_letter_code
_entity_poly.pdbx_strand_id
1 'polypeptide(L)'
;MVSLSGYLNVLVNSHWRSHWCLIKNGQLWFYQDKGKTKVAQQPVPLEGCMVLPDPSPEHLYSFRIQMDGAQLATLEAKSSADMGHWLGLLLSQTGTKTDPEELTYDYVNSERISSIVNAAKTSL
;
A
#
# COMPACT_ATOMS: atom_id res chain seq x y z
N MET A 1 7.57 -1.98 17.79
CA MET A 1 8.22 -1.24 16.69
C MET A 1 7.46 -1.60 15.43
N VAL A 2 6.76 -0.63 14.84
CA VAL A 2 6.00 -0.84 13.60
C VAL A 2 7.00 -1.08 12.46
N SER A 3 6.82 -2.13 11.67
CA SER A 3 7.73 -2.43 10.55
C SER A 3 7.41 -1.52 9.37
N LEU A 4 8.33 -0.64 8.97
CA LEU A 4 8.19 0.20 7.77
C LEU A 4 8.45 -0.55 6.46
N SER A 5 8.50 -1.87 6.51
CA SER A 5 8.91 -2.72 5.39
C SER A 5 8.23 -4.08 5.40
N GLY A 6 8.10 -4.66 4.21
CA GLY A 6 7.45 -5.95 4.01
C GLY A 6 7.31 -6.27 2.53
N TYR A 7 6.81 -7.47 2.22
CA TYR A 7 6.49 -7.81 0.84
C TYR A 7 5.14 -7.23 0.43
N LEU A 8 5.10 -6.66 -0.76
CA LEU A 8 3.88 -6.34 -1.51
C LEU A 8 4.01 -6.95 -2.91
N ASN A 9 2.89 -7.36 -3.48
CA ASN A 9 2.82 -7.57 -4.91
C ASN A 9 2.68 -6.21 -5.59
N VAL A 10 3.44 -5.99 -6.64
CA VAL A 10 3.45 -4.74 -7.42
C VAL A 10 3.08 -5.08 -8.85
N LEU A 11 2.11 -4.37 -9.43
CA LEU A 11 1.72 -4.57 -10.81
C LEU A 11 2.74 -3.90 -11.74
N VAL A 12 3.48 -4.69 -12.51
CA VAL A 12 4.51 -4.22 -13.45
C VAL A 12 4.23 -4.85 -14.81
N ASN A 13 3.98 -4.01 -15.83
CA ASN A 13 3.64 -4.46 -17.18
C ASN A 13 2.50 -5.50 -17.19
N SER A 14 1.42 -5.22 -16.45
CA SER A 14 0.25 -6.10 -16.29
C SER A 14 0.54 -7.46 -15.63
N HIS A 15 1.67 -7.60 -14.93
CA HIS A 15 2.01 -8.79 -14.16
C HIS A 15 2.31 -8.42 -12.71
N TRP A 16 1.69 -9.12 -11.77
CA TRP A 16 1.99 -8.98 -10.35
C TRP A 16 3.35 -9.60 -10.02
N ARG A 17 4.21 -8.83 -9.36
CA ARG A 17 5.54 -9.26 -8.93
C ARG A 17 5.73 -8.97 -7.46
N SER A 18 6.21 -9.95 -6.70
CA SER A 18 6.51 -9.74 -5.29
C SER A 18 7.79 -8.93 -5.14
N HIS A 19 7.73 -7.82 -4.41
CA HIS A 19 8.85 -6.95 -4.11
C HIS A 19 8.93 -6.63 -2.63
N TRP A 20 10.16 -6.52 -2.13
CA TRP A 20 10.39 -6.01 -0.79
C TRP A 20 10.23 -4.50 -0.80
N CYS A 21 9.20 -4.02 -0.13
CA CYS A 21 8.87 -2.62 -0.02
C CYS A 21 9.42 -2.04 1.29
N LEU A 22 9.87 -0.79 1.25
CA LEU A 22 10.39 -0.06 2.41
C LEU A 22 10.02 1.42 2.30
N ILE A 23 9.39 1.95 3.34
CA ILE A 23 9.22 3.40 3.50
C ILE A 23 10.48 3.96 4.14
N LYS A 24 11.12 4.92 3.46
CA LYS A 24 12.23 5.72 4.00
C LYS A 24 12.30 7.07 3.30
N ASN A 25 12.67 8.11 4.03
CA ASN A 25 12.85 9.48 3.50
C ASN A 25 11.61 9.99 2.73
N GLY A 26 10.40 9.74 3.23
CA GLY A 26 9.15 10.16 2.58
C GLY A 26 8.84 9.44 1.25
N GLN A 27 9.49 8.31 0.98
CA GLN A 27 9.33 7.56 -0.27
C GLN A 27 9.06 6.08 0.00
N LEU A 28 8.27 5.45 -0.88
CA LEU A 28 8.12 4.01 -0.97
C LEU A 28 9.15 3.45 -1.94
N TRP A 29 10.08 2.66 -1.42
CA TRP A 29 11.13 1.99 -2.19
C TRP A 29 10.75 0.55 -2.49
N PHE A 30 11.12 0.10 -3.69
CA PHE A 30 10.88 -1.27 -4.17
C PHE A 30 12.22 -1.97 -4.41
N TYR A 31 12.44 -3.09 -3.74
CA TYR A 31 13.63 -3.93 -3.93
C TYR A 31 13.23 -5.33 -4.40
N GLN A 32 14.15 -6.01 -5.08
CA GLN A 32 13.90 -7.39 -5.52
C GLN A 32 13.67 -8.34 -4.33
N ASP A 33 14.36 -8.10 -3.21
CA ASP A 33 14.28 -8.92 -2.01
C ASP A 33 14.62 -8.13 -0.73
N LYS A 34 14.47 -8.78 0.42
CA LYS A 34 14.72 -8.23 1.76
C LYS A 34 16.15 -7.75 2.01
N GLY A 35 17.12 -8.26 1.25
CA GLY A 35 18.52 -7.85 1.27
C GLY A 35 18.75 -6.44 0.73
N LYS A 36 17.78 -5.88 0.00
CA LYS A 36 17.83 -4.50 -0.55
C LYS A 36 19.05 -4.25 -1.45
N THR A 37 19.58 -5.31 -2.05
CA THR A 37 20.78 -5.27 -2.91
C THR A 37 20.52 -4.59 -4.25
N LYS A 38 19.29 -4.76 -4.78
CA LYS A 38 18.88 -4.22 -6.07
C LYS A 38 17.49 -3.57 -5.99
N VAL A 39 17.42 -2.32 -6.42
CA VAL A 39 16.17 -1.58 -6.62
C VAL A 39 15.42 -2.18 -7.81
N ALA A 40 14.13 -2.48 -7.63
CA ALA A 40 13.29 -3.10 -8.65
C ALA A 40 12.68 -2.08 -9.62
N GLN A 41 12.32 -0.89 -9.12
CA GLN A 41 11.77 0.23 -9.91
C GLN A 41 11.99 1.56 -9.18
N GLN A 42 11.70 2.68 -9.84
CA GLN A 42 11.84 4.02 -9.27
C GLN A 42 11.02 4.15 -7.97
N PRO A 43 11.60 4.72 -6.89
CA PRO A 43 10.84 4.99 -5.66
C PRO A 43 9.70 5.98 -5.90
N VAL A 44 8.60 5.78 -5.18
CA VAL A 44 7.41 6.64 -5.25
C VAL A 44 7.46 7.67 -4.12
N PRO A 45 7.42 8.99 -4.41
CA PRO A 45 7.24 10.00 -3.37
C PRO A 45 5.88 9.85 -2.72
N LEU A 46 5.78 9.99 -1.40
CA LEU A 46 4.53 9.79 -0.67
C LEU A 46 3.81 11.10 -0.35
N GLU A 47 4.55 12.16 -0.03
CA GLU A 47 3.97 13.48 0.25
C GLU A 47 3.14 13.97 -0.95
N GLY A 48 1.90 14.39 -0.70
CA GLY A 48 0.97 14.84 -1.73
C GLY A 48 0.29 13.72 -2.54
N CYS A 49 0.59 12.44 -2.29
CA CYS A 49 -0.10 11.34 -2.94
C CYS A 49 -1.49 11.08 -2.34
N MET A 50 -2.37 10.52 -3.17
CA MET A 50 -3.58 9.83 -2.76
C MET A 50 -3.34 8.32 -2.73
N VAL A 51 -3.82 7.66 -1.69
CA VAL A 51 -3.82 6.19 -1.58
C VAL A 51 -5.27 5.72 -1.61
N LEU A 52 -5.62 4.90 -2.60
CA LEU A 52 -7.01 4.52 -2.87
C LEU A 52 -7.11 2.99 -2.95
N PRO A 53 -8.08 2.34 -2.29
CA PRO A 53 -8.40 0.95 -2.59
C PRO A 53 -8.70 0.80 -4.08
N ASP A 54 -8.24 -0.31 -4.65
CA ASP A 54 -8.46 -0.66 -6.06
C ASP A 54 -8.76 -2.16 -6.18
N PRO A 55 -9.73 -2.70 -5.43
CA PRO A 55 -9.97 -4.13 -5.35
C PRO A 55 -10.60 -4.68 -6.64
N SER A 56 -10.29 -5.93 -6.95
CA SER A 56 -11.02 -6.74 -7.94
C SER A 56 -11.37 -8.10 -7.34
N PRO A 57 -12.27 -8.90 -7.95
CA PRO A 57 -12.59 -10.23 -7.46
C PRO A 57 -11.37 -11.15 -7.26
N GLU A 58 -10.32 -10.96 -8.05
CA GLU A 58 -9.07 -11.72 -7.97
C GLU A 58 -8.02 -11.06 -7.06
N HIS A 59 -8.14 -9.75 -6.84
CA HIS A 59 -7.20 -8.92 -6.09
C HIS A 59 -7.94 -8.14 -4.99
N LEU A 60 -8.39 -8.84 -3.96
CA LEU A 60 -9.25 -8.24 -2.93
C LEU A 60 -8.55 -7.22 -2.04
N TYR A 61 -7.22 -7.26 -1.99
CA TYR A 61 -6.40 -6.41 -1.13
C TYR A 61 -5.48 -5.49 -1.93
N SER A 62 -5.90 -5.13 -3.15
CA SER A 62 -5.19 -4.18 -3.99
C SER A 62 -5.59 -2.73 -3.71
N PHE A 63 -4.61 -1.86 -3.90
CA PHE A 63 -4.73 -0.42 -3.76
C PHE A 63 -3.74 0.25 -4.70
N ARG A 64 -3.97 1.52 -4.99
CA ARG A 64 -3.14 2.32 -5.90
C ARG A 64 -2.69 3.61 -5.25
N ILE A 65 -1.52 4.07 -5.67
CA ILE A 65 -0.95 5.37 -5.29
C ILE A 65 -1.05 6.29 -6.51
N GLN A 66 -1.62 7.48 -6.32
CA GLN A 66 -1.74 8.49 -7.36
C GLN A 66 -1.21 9.85 -6.91
N MET A 67 -0.73 10.65 -7.86
CA MET A 67 -0.34 12.05 -7.66
C MET A 67 -0.76 12.85 -8.90
N ASP A 68 -1.46 13.97 -8.71
CA ASP A 68 -1.95 14.83 -9.79
C ASP A 68 -2.70 14.08 -10.91
N GLY A 69 -3.49 13.07 -10.51
CA GLY A 69 -4.25 12.21 -11.43
C GLY A 69 -3.44 11.09 -12.10
N ALA A 70 -2.11 11.13 -12.04
CA ALA A 70 -1.24 10.07 -12.55
C ALA A 70 -1.14 8.91 -11.54
N GLN A 71 -1.27 7.67 -12.02
CA GLN A 71 -1.04 6.48 -11.22
C GLN A 71 0.47 6.19 -11.12
N LEU A 72 0.99 6.14 -9.90
CA LEU A 72 2.41 5.90 -9.63
C LEU A 72 2.72 4.42 -9.35
N ALA A 73 1.79 3.71 -8.69
CA ALA A 73 1.92 2.28 -8.43
C ALA A 73 0.54 1.64 -8.18
N THR A 74 0.40 0.37 -8.54
CA THR A 74 -0.68 -0.52 -8.07
C THR A 74 -0.05 -1.64 -7.27
N LEU A 75 -0.56 -1.86 -6.07
CA LEU A 75 0.01 -2.69 -5.03
C LEU A 75 -1.05 -3.65 -4.52
N GLU A 76 -0.63 -4.82 -4.04
CA GLU A 76 -1.51 -5.79 -3.40
C GLU A 76 -0.83 -6.38 -2.17
N ALA A 77 -1.57 -6.42 -1.08
CA ALA A 77 -1.17 -7.08 0.16
C ALA A 77 -1.68 -8.53 0.22
N LYS A 78 -1.02 -9.38 1.00
CA LYS A 78 -1.39 -10.80 1.12
C LYS A 78 -2.62 -11.06 2.01
N SER A 79 -3.04 -10.07 2.81
CA SER A 79 -4.17 -10.19 3.73
C SER A 79 -4.79 -8.83 4.06
N SER A 80 -6.00 -8.84 4.64
CA SER A 80 -6.66 -7.63 5.16
C SER A 80 -5.83 -6.90 6.22
N ALA A 81 -5.18 -7.64 7.11
CA ALA A 81 -4.32 -7.07 8.15
C ALA A 81 -3.07 -6.41 7.55
N ASP A 82 -2.44 -7.06 6.58
CA ASP A 82 -1.28 -6.48 5.88
C ASP A 82 -1.68 -5.25 5.05
N MET A 83 -2.84 -5.28 4.39
CA MET A 83 -3.37 -4.13 3.67
C MET A 83 -3.60 -2.95 4.61
N GLY A 84 -4.30 -3.18 5.73
CA GLY A 84 -4.52 -2.15 6.73
C GLY A 84 -3.21 -1.57 7.25
N HIS A 85 -2.24 -2.45 7.56
CA HIS A 85 -0.91 -2.02 7.99
C HIS A 85 -0.23 -1.08 6.99
N TRP A 86 -0.22 -1.45 5.71
CA TRP A 86 0.33 -0.61 4.65
C TRP A 86 -0.45 0.69 4.45
N LEU A 87 -1.77 0.67 4.50
CA LEU A 87 -2.59 1.88 4.40
C LEU A 87 -2.28 2.86 5.53
N GLY A 88 -2.24 2.39 6.79
CA GLY A 88 -1.91 3.25 7.93
C GLY A 88 -0.54 3.91 7.79
N LEU A 89 0.46 3.12 7.38
CA LEU A 89 1.79 3.63 7.11
C LEU A 89 1.80 4.66 5.97
N LEU A 90 1.24 4.32 4.81
CA LEU A 90 1.29 5.18 3.63
C LEU A 90 0.52 6.48 3.86
N LEU A 91 -0.70 6.41 4.39
CA LEU A 91 -1.54 7.58 4.66
C LEU A 91 -0.84 8.57 5.59
N SER A 92 -0.13 8.08 6.62
CA SER A 92 0.66 8.93 7.53
C SER A 92 1.78 9.73 6.83
N GLN A 93 2.27 9.24 5.69
CA GLN A 93 3.34 9.88 4.92
C GLN A 93 2.81 10.82 3.83
N THR A 94 1.50 10.78 3.52
CA THR A 94 0.94 11.59 2.42
C THR A 94 0.81 13.07 2.76
N GLY A 95 0.80 13.42 4.05
CA GLY A 95 0.44 14.77 4.51
C GLY A 95 -1.06 15.08 4.39
N THR A 96 -1.87 14.13 3.90
CA THR A 96 -3.34 14.23 3.87
C THR A 96 -3.96 13.68 5.15
N LYS A 97 -5.12 14.21 5.55
CA LYS A 97 -5.86 13.74 6.75
C LYS A 97 -6.88 12.65 6.43
N THR A 98 -6.61 11.84 5.42
CA THR A 98 -7.54 10.78 4.97
C THR A 98 -7.64 9.68 6.02
N ASP A 99 -8.85 9.40 6.52
CA ASP A 99 -9.08 8.29 7.46
C ASP A 99 -9.25 6.97 6.67
N PRO A 100 -8.63 5.86 7.09
CA PRO A 100 -8.87 4.54 6.50
C PRO A 100 -10.36 4.13 6.39
N GLU A 101 -11.24 4.64 7.26
CA GLU A 101 -12.70 4.41 7.21
C GLU A 101 -13.40 5.16 6.08
N GLU A 102 -12.82 6.25 5.57
CA GLU A 102 -13.38 7.04 4.47
C GLU A 102 -13.11 6.40 3.09
N LEU A 103 -12.29 5.35 3.05
CA LEU A 103 -11.93 4.65 1.83
C LEU A 103 -13.05 3.67 1.39
N THR A 104 -13.27 3.57 0.07
CA THR A 104 -14.30 2.70 -0.52
C THR A 104 -13.75 1.30 -0.79
N TYR A 105 -14.17 0.29 -0.02
CA TYR A 105 -13.73 -1.10 -0.14
C TYR A 105 -14.76 -1.98 -0.86
N ASP A 106 -14.95 -1.73 -2.15
CA ASP A 106 -15.82 -2.57 -2.97
C ASP A 106 -15.29 -4.03 -2.98
N TYR A 107 -16.18 -5.02 -3.05
CA TYR A 107 -15.83 -6.47 -3.06
C TYR A 107 -15.22 -7.04 -1.77
N VAL A 108 -15.00 -6.24 -0.73
CA VAL A 108 -14.51 -6.71 0.58
C VAL A 108 -15.68 -6.79 1.57
N ASN A 109 -15.82 -7.91 2.29
CA ASN A 109 -16.89 -8.05 3.28
C ASN A 109 -16.62 -7.21 4.55
N SER A 110 -17.66 -6.97 5.35
CA SER A 110 -17.59 -6.11 6.54
C SER A 110 -16.56 -6.57 7.59
N GLU A 111 -16.39 -7.88 7.77
CA GLU A 111 -15.39 -8.45 8.68
C GLU A 111 -13.97 -8.06 8.26
N ARG A 112 -13.66 -8.20 6.97
CA ARG A 112 -12.35 -7.83 6.41
C ARG A 112 -12.12 -6.33 6.41
N ILE A 113 -13.14 -5.52 6.12
CA ILE A 113 -13.06 -4.06 6.24
C ILE A 113 -12.69 -3.66 7.68
N SER A 114 -13.36 -4.25 8.67
CA SER A 114 -13.03 -4.04 10.09
C SER A 114 -11.57 -4.41 10.39
N SER A 115 -11.09 -5.55 9.86
CA SER A 115 -9.69 -5.95 9.99
C SER A 115 -8.71 -4.94 9.36
N ILE A 116 -9.03 -4.42 8.17
CA ILE A 116 -8.20 -3.40 7.48
C ILE A 116 -8.13 -2.13 8.30
N VAL A 117 -9.29 -1.58 8.70
CA VAL A 117 -9.38 -0.33 9.45
C VAL A 117 -8.66 -0.42 10.79
N ASN A 118 -8.90 -1.50 11.55
CA ASN A 118 -8.23 -1.71 12.85
C ASN A 118 -6.71 -1.82 12.70
N ALA A 119 -6.23 -2.54 11.69
CA ALA A 119 -4.80 -2.66 11.42
C ALA A 119 -4.18 -1.30 10.99
N ALA A 120 -4.89 -0.51 10.19
CA ALA A 120 -4.43 0.81 9.77
C ALA A 120 -4.31 1.77 10.95
N LYS A 121 -5.33 1.83 11.82
CA LYS A 121 -5.34 2.70 13.01
C LYS A 121 -4.27 2.33 14.04
N THR A 122 -3.83 1.08 14.07
CA THR A 122 -2.80 0.57 15.01
C THR A 122 -1.39 0.56 14.44
N SER A 123 -1.20 0.99 13.18
CA SER A 123 0.09 1.01 12.51
C SER A 123 0.88 2.30 12.70
N LEU A 124 0.40 3.20 13.57
CA LEU A 124 1.07 4.44 13.96
C LEU A 124 1.70 4.33 15.35
#